data_AF-A0A5P9CN61-F1
#
_entry.id   AF-A0A5P9CN61-F1
#
_cell.length_a   1.000
_cell.length_b   1.000
_cell.length_c   1.000
_cell.angle_alpha   90.00
_cell.angle_beta   90.00
_cell.angle_gamma   90.00
#
_symmetry.space_group_name_H-M   'P 1'
#
loop_
_entity.id
_entity.type
_entity.pdbx_description
1 polymer ?
#
loop_
_entity_poly.entity_id
_entity_poly.type
_entity_poly.pdbx_seq_one_letter_code
_entity_poly.pdbx_strand_id
1 'polypeptide(L)'
;MIHTVAFILFYYAIAWSIPGVIMSAMVSLGDPQRIVFIDHQLSKDVEKLHCHPRCMISSNIACRLFWFWISYPFIRKRATTESIKFKIFMWVNALGMWSYILCLGLILIKKMFS
;
A
#
# COMPACT_ATOMS: atom_id res chain seq x y z
N MET A 1 -0.32 -28.45 1.62
CA MET A 1 -1.07 -27.34 2.25
C MET A 1 -0.43 -25.97 1.99
N ILE A 2 0.84 -25.73 2.38
CA ILE A 2 1.52 -24.42 2.20
C ILE A 2 1.55 -23.96 0.72
N HIS A 3 1.83 -24.88 -0.22
CA HIS A 3 1.81 -24.57 -1.65
C HIS A 3 0.46 -24.04 -2.13
N THR A 4 -0.63 -24.72 -1.78
CA THR A 4 -1.98 -24.34 -2.18
C THR A 4 -2.32 -22.93 -1.69
N VAL A 5 -1.97 -22.61 -0.44
CA VAL A 5 -2.17 -21.27 0.13
C VAL A 5 -1.32 -20.22 -0.58
N ALA A 6 -0.04 -20.51 -0.84
CA ALA A 6 0.84 -19.60 -1.57
C ALA A 6 0.32 -19.33 -3.00
N PHE A 7 -0.16 -20.35 -3.71
CA PHE A 7 -0.74 -20.18 -5.04
C PHE A 7 -2.00 -19.30 -5.03
N ILE A 8 -2.91 -19.50 -4.08
CA ILE A 8 -4.12 -18.67 -3.95
C ILE A 8 -3.74 -17.20 -3.71
N LEU A 9 -2.81 -16.94 -2.79
CA LEU A 9 -2.32 -15.58 -2.51
C LEU A 9 -1.65 -14.95 -3.74
N PHE A 10 -0.89 -15.73 -4.49
CA PHE A 10 -0.23 -15.28 -5.71
C PHE A 10 -1.22 -14.89 -6.82
N TYR A 11 -2.24 -15.72 -7.08
CA TYR A 11 -3.29 -15.39 -8.04
C TYR A 11 -4.04 -14.12 -7.66
N TYR A 12 -4.40 -13.98 -6.39
CA TYR A 12 -5.03 -12.76 -5.89
C TYR A 12 -4.12 -11.55 -6.07
N ALA A 13 -2.83 -11.68 -5.75
CA ALA A 13 -1.85 -10.60 -5.89
C ALA A 13 -1.70 -10.15 -7.36
N ILE A 14 -1.65 -11.08 -8.32
CA ILE A 14 -1.64 -10.76 -9.75
C ILE A 14 -2.93 -10.04 -10.16
N ALA A 15 -4.08 -10.56 -9.77
CA ALA A 15 -5.37 -9.93 -10.11
C ALA A 15 -5.47 -8.51 -9.54
N TRP A 16 -4.95 -8.28 -8.33
CA TRP A 16 -4.90 -6.97 -7.71
C TRP A 16 -3.84 -6.04 -8.31
N SER A 17 -2.76 -6.57 -8.90
CA SER A 17 -1.66 -5.75 -9.43
C SER A 17 -2.10 -4.76 -10.51
N ILE A 18 -3.05 -5.15 -11.37
CA ILE A 18 -3.58 -4.30 -12.45
C ILE A 18 -4.26 -3.04 -11.87
N PRO A 19 -5.31 -3.14 -11.04
CA PRO A 19 -5.91 -1.96 -10.44
C PRO A 19 -4.94 -1.25 -9.48
N GLY A 20 -4.06 -1.97 -8.77
CA GLY A 20 -3.03 -1.39 -7.91
C GLY A 20 -2.08 -0.44 -8.66
N VAL A 21 -1.57 -0.85 -9.82
CA VAL A 21 -0.71 -0.02 -10.67
C VAL A 21 -1.48 1.18 -11.22
N ILE A 22 -2.72 1.00 -11.67
CA ILE A 22 -3.56 2.11 -12.15
C ILE A 22 -3.77 3.14 -11.03
N MET A 23 -4.15 2.70 -9.82
CA MET A 23 -4.34 3.59 -8.67
C MET A 23 -3.05 4.31 -8.28
N SER A 24 -1.92 3.59 -8.29
CA SER A 24 -0.61 4.21 -8.04
C SER A 24 -0.27 5.26 -9.07
N ALA A 25 -0.48 4.99 -10.37
CA ALA A 25 -0.27 5.95 -11.44
C ALA A 25 -1.19 7.18 -11.29
N MET A 26 -2.47 6.97 -10.99
CA MET A 26 -3.43 8.07 -10.77
C MET A 26 -3.06 8.98 -9.60
N VAL A 27 -2.47 8.44 -8.53
CA VAL A 27 -2.05 9.22 -7.36
C VAL A 27 -0.67 9.85 -7.55
N SER A 28 0.25 9.20 -8.27
CA SER A 28 1.63 9.66 -8.45
C SER A 28 1.85 10.59 -9.65
N LEU A 29 1.09 10.41 -10.73
CA LEU A 29 1.19 11.22 -11.96
C LEU A 29 -0.02 12.14 -12.16
N GLY A 30 -1.13 11.86 -11.48
CA GLY A 30 -2.33 12.66 -11.56
C GLY A 30 -2.28 13.87 -10.63
N ASP A 31 -3.38 14.09 -9.92
CA ASP A 31 -3.53 15.25 -9.05
C ASP A 31 -2.79 15.06 -7.71
N PRO A 32 -1.77 15.90 -7.41
CA PRO A 32 -1.02 15.85 -6.16
C PRO A 32 -1.89 16.08 -4.92
N GLN A 33 -3.08 16.69 -5.05
CA GLN A 33 -4.01 16.83 -3.93
C GLN A 33 -4.42 15.48 -3.33
N ARG A 34 -4.43 14.41 -4.13
CA ARG A 34 -4.78 13.06 -3.66
C ARG A 34 -3.77 12.52 -2.67
N ILE A 35 -2.47 12.67 -2.95
CA ILE A 35 -1.44 12.21 -2.01
C ILE A 35 -1.34 13.13 -0.81
N VAL A 36 -1.51 14.45 -0.99
CA VAL A 36 -1.57 15.41 0.12
C VAL A 36 -2.70 15.04 1.09
N PHE A 37 -3.87 14.69 0.57
CA PHE A 37 -4.97 14.18 1.39
C PHE A 37 -4.57 12.92 2.17
N ILE A 38 -4.00 11.92 1.50
CA ILE A 38 -3.55 10.68 2.16
C ILE A 38 -2.48 10.95 3.23
N ASP A 39 -1.51 11.83 2.95
CA ASP A 39 -0.46 12.22 3.89
C ASP A 39 -1.06 12.87 5.14
N HIS A 40 -2.03 13.79 4.99
CA HIS A 40 -2.73 14.39 6.12
C HIS A 40 -3.47 13.38 7.00
N GLN A 41 -3.92 12.28 6.41
CA GLN A 41 -4.62 11.22 7.14
C GLN A 41 -3.66 10.24 7.84
N LEU A 42 -2.53 9.91 7.23
CA LEU A 42 -1.72 8.75 7.64
C LEU A 42 -0.30 9.09 8.10
N SER A 43 0.25 10.21 7.67
CA SER A 43 1.59 10.62 8.06
C SER A 43 1.62 11.05 9.53
N LYS A 44 2.78 10.86 10.17
CA LYS A 44 2.98 11.28 11.57
C LYS A 44 3.19 12.80 11.68
N ASP A 45 3.79 13.39 10.67
CA ASP A 45 4.19 14.80 10.62
C ASP A 45 4.19 15.24 9.14
N VAL A 46 3.07 15.83 8.72
CA VAL A 46 2.82 16.24 7.33
C VAL A 46 3.70 17.42 6.96
N GLU A 47 3.86 18.37 7.88
CA GLU A 47 4.61 19.61 7.65
C GLU A 47 6.07 19.27 7.35
N LYS A 48 6.69 18.42 8.19
CA LYS A 48 8.05 17.94 7.95
C LYS A 48 8.19 17.17 6.65
N LEU A 49 7.17 16.39 6.28
CA LEU A 49 7.16 15.61 5.04
C LEU A 49 7.15 16.53 3.82
N HIS A 50 6.31 17.56 3.83
CA HIS A 50 6.12 18.48 2.69
C HIS A 50 7.20 19.56 2.59
N CYS A 51 7.94 19.85 3.66
CA CYS A 51 9.15 20.68 3.61
C CYS A 51 10.26 20.08 2.73
N HIS A 52 10.23 18.77 2.46
CA HIS A 52 11.26 18.13 1.65
C HIS A 52 10.99 18.35 0.15
N PRO A 53 11.92 18.97 -0.62
CA PRO A 53 11.67 19.33 -2.02
C PRO A 53 11.42 18.11 -2.94
N ARG A 54 11.90 16.92 -2.54
CA ARG A 54 11.66 15.67 -3.27
C ARG A 54 10.32 15.01 -2.93
N CYS A 55 9.53 15.57 -2.01
CA CYS A 55 8.26 14.98 -1.57
C CYS A 55 7.25 14.85 -2.72
N MET A 56 7.25 15.79 -3.66
CA MET A 56 6.29 15.84 -4.77
C MET A 56 6.78 15.15 -6.05
N ILE A 57 7.94 14.49 -6.03
CA ILE A 57 8.40 13.70 -7.17
C ILE A 57 7.52 12.46 -7.29
N SER A 58 7.04 12.15 -8.50
CA SER A 58 6.09 11.05 -8.76
C SER A 58 6.57 9.70 -8.22
N SER A 59 7.86 9.37 -8.37
CA SER A 59 8.45 8.14 -7.83
C SER A 59 8.41 8.10 -6.29
N ASN A 60 8.66 9.23 -5.63
CA ASN A 60 8.58 9.36 -4.18
C ASN A 60 7.13 9.29 -3.69
N ILE A 61 6.18 9.88 -4.42
CA ILE A 61 4.75 9.77 -4.14
C ILE A 61 4.30 8.31 -4.21
N ALA A 62 4.63 7.61 -5.30
CA ALA A 62 4.30 6.20 -5.46
C ALA A 62 4.92 5.35 -4.33
N CYS A 63 6.20 5.57 -4.01
CA CYS A 63 6.86 4.86 -2.93
C CYS A 63 6.16 5.08 -1.58
N ARG A 64 5.82 6.33 -1.23
CA ARG A 64 5.05 6.63 -0.01
C ARG A 64 3.68 5.96 0.00
N LEU A 65 2.98 5.99 -1.12
CA LEU A 65 1.67 5.35 -1.25
C LEU A 65 1.75 3.85 -0.98
N PHE A 66 2.73 3.15 -1.56
CA PHE A 66 2.98 1.74 -1.26
C PHE A 66 3.33 1.51 0.21
N TRP A 67 4.14 2.38 0.81
CA TRP A 67 4.43 2.31 2.24
C TRP A 67 3.18 2.47 3.10
N PHE A 68 2.28 3.38 2.74
CA PHE A 68 1.00 3.49 3.42
C PHE A 68 0.16 2.24 3.26
N TRP A 69 0.07 1.65 2.07
CA TRP A 69 -0.67 0.40 1.86
C TRP A 69 -0.11 -0.76 2.69
N ILE A 70 1.21 -0.93 2.75
CA ILE A 70 1.85 -1.97 3.57
C ILE A 70 1.61 -1.72 5.06
N SER A 71 1.82 -0.49 5.52
CA SER A 71 1.76 -0.13 6.94
C SER A 71 0.35 0.10 7.47
N TYR A 72 -0.65 0.21 6.59
CA TYR A 72 -2.03 0.56 6.94
C TYR A 72 -2.63 -0.24 8.09
N PRO A 73 -2.47 -1.58 8.20
CA PRO A 73 -3.00 -2.34 9.33
C PRO A 73 -2.53 -1.84 10.70
N PHE A 74 -1.32 -1.27 10.76
CA PHE A 74 -0.71 -0.73 11.97
C PHE A 74 -1.01 0.77 12.17
N ILE A 75 -1.03 1.55 11.08
CA ILE A 75 -1.22 3.00 11.15
C ILE A 75 -2.68 3.45 11.00
N ARG A 76 -3.63 2.52 10.80
CA ARG A 76 -5.07 2.85 10.61
C ARG A 76 -5.66 3.74 11.68
N LYS A 77 -5.16 3.67 12.92
CA LYS A 77 -5.64 4.49 14.05
C LYS A 77 -5.26 5.98 13.92
N ARG A 78 -4.32 6.31 13.02
CA ARG A 78 -3.90 7.69 12.75
C ARG A 78 -4.84 8.41 11.78
N ALA A 79 -5.60 7.65 10.98
CA ALA A 79 -6.58 8.22 10.06
C ALA A 79 -7.62 9.03 10.82
N THR A 80 -7.67 10.34 10.55
CA THR A 80 -8.62 11.28 11.17
C THR A 80 -9.96 11.31 10.44
N THR A 81 -10.03 10.74 9.23
CA THR A 81 -11.23 10.71 8.40
C THR A 81 -12.18 9.57 8.79
N GLU A 82 -13.47 9.91 8.91
CA GLU A 82 -14.55 8.94 9.07
C GLU A 82 -15.03 8.34 7.74
N SER A 83 -14.41 8.73 6.61
CA SER A 83 -14.79 8.24 5.29
C SER A 83 -14.59 6.73 5.16
N ILE A 84 -15.70 5.99 5.07
CA ILE A 84 -15.70 4.55 4.80
C ILE A 84 -15.04 4.25 3.45
N LYS A 85 -15.24 5.11 2.44
CA LYS A 85 -14.61 4.96 1.11
C LYS A 85 -13.09 4.97 1.20
N PHE A 86 -12.53 5.89 1.99
CA PHE A 86 -11.09 5.95 2.24
C PHE A 86 -10.60 4.69 2.97
N LYS A 87 -11.31 4.28 4.03
CA LYS A 87 -10.93 3.10 4.82
C LYS A 87 -10.94 1.82 3.96
N ILE A 88 -11.95 1.65 3.11
CA ILE A 88 -12.04 0.53 2.15
C ILE A 88 -10.92 0.60 1.12
N PHE A 89 -10.70 1.77 0.51
CA PHE A 89 -9.61 1.96 -0.46
C PHE A 89 -8.27 1.54 0.14
N MET A 90 -7.96 2.00 1.35
CA MET A 90 -6.72 1.65 2.03
C MET A 90 -6.65 0.16 2.39
N TRP A 91 -7.74 -0.45 2.84
CA TRP A 91 -7.78 -1.89 3.18
C TRP A 91 -7.61 -2.80 1.96
N VAL A 92 -8.29 -2.52 0.85
CA VAL A 92 -8.18 -3.32 -0.38
C VAL A 92 -6.74 -3.29 -0.89
N ASN A 93 -6.12 -2.11 -0.88
CA ASN A 93 -4.73 -1.98 -1.30
C ASN A 93 -3.75 -2.62 -0.33
N ALA A 94 -4.00 -2.52 0.98
CA ALA A 94 -3.21 -3.22 1.99
C ALA A 94 -3.28 -4.74 1.80
N LEU A 95 -4.47 -5.30 1.59
CA LEU A 95 -4.64 -6.74 1.34
C LEU A 95 -3.83 -7.19 0.12
N GLY A 96 -3.88 -6.45 -0.98
CA GLY A 96 -3.07 -6.73 -2.17
C GLY A 96 -1.57 -6.77 -1.89
N MET A 97 -1.04 -5.77 -1.19
CA MET A 97 0.38 -5.73 -0.81
C MET A 97 0.76 -6.87 0.14
N TRP A 98 -0.09 -7.16 1.12
CA TRP A 98 0.14 -8.26 2.07
C TRP A 98 0.05 -9.64 1.42
N SER A 99 -0.74 -9.81 0.36
CA SER A 99 -0.74 -11.05 -0.42
C SER A 99 0.60 -11.34 -1.07
N TYR A 100 1.30 -10.32 -1.61
CA TYR A 100 2.67 -10.47 -2.11
C TYR A 100 3.65 -10.83 -0.99
N ILE A 101 3.61 -10.10 0.12
CA ILE A 101 4.52 -10.31 1.27
C ILE A 101 4.35 -11.72 1.85
N LEU A 102 3.11 -12.14 2.11
CA LEU A 102 2.79 -13.45 2.65
C LEU A 102 3.14 -14.58 1.68
N CYS A 103 2.85 -14.41 0.38
CA CYS A 103 3.22 -15.39 -0.63
C CYS A 103 4.74 -15.62 -0.65
N LEU A 104 5.54 -14.56 -0.70
CA LEU A 104 7.00 -14.64 -0.67
C LEU A 104 7.51 -15.24 0.65
N GLY A 105 6.96 -14.79 1.78
CA GLY A 105 7.30 -15.30 3.10
C GLY A 105 7.05 -16.80 3.23
N LEU A 106 5.89 -17.29 2.78
CA LEU A 106 5.55 -18.72 2.83
C LEU A 106 6.45 -19.58 1.94
N ILE A 107 6.83 -19.08 0.75
CA ILE A 107 7.77 -19.77 -0.15
C ILE A 107 9.16 -19.88 0.51
N LEU A 108 9.64 -18.80 1.14
CA LEU A 108 10.93 -18.78 1.82
C LEU A 108 10.94 -19.69 3.05
N ILE A 109 9.90 -19.63 3.89
CA ILE A 109 9.73 -20.53 5.05
C ILE A 109 9.78 -21.97 4.58
N LYS A 110 9.03 -22.33 3.54
CA LYS A 110 9.08 -23.68 2.99
C LYS A 110 10.50 -24.08 2.57
N LYS A 111 11.25 -23.20 1.92
CA LYS A 111 12.63 -23.47 1.49
C LYS A 111 13.58 -23.68 2.68
N MET A 112 13.33 -23.04 3.82
CA MET A 112 14.18 -23.20 5.02
C MET A 112 13.90 -24.48 5.80
N PHE A 113 12.66 -24.99 5.75
CA PHE A 113 12.23 -26.19 6.49
C PHE A 113 12.07 -27.44 5.61
N SER A 114 12.56 -27.40 4.37
CA SER A 114 12.58 -28.51 3.41
C SER A 114 14.01 -28.91 3.09
#